data_AF-A0A8J5WGV0-F1
#
_entry.id   AF-A0A8J5WGV0-F1
#
_cell.length_a   1.000
_cell.length_b   1.000
_cell.length_c   1.000
_cell.angle_alpha   90.00
_cell.angle_beta   90.00
_cell.angle_gamma   90.00
#
_symmetry.space_group_name_H-M   'P 1'
#
loop_
_entity.id
_entity.type
_entity.pdbx_description
1 polymer ?
#
loop_
_entity_poly.entity_id
_entity_poly.type
_entity_poly.pdbx_seq_one_letter_code
_entity_poly.pdbx_strand_id
1 'polypeptide(L)'
;MYEEGLQDVRRFDIPYKAKPGSLPTFLLVDRGDCFFTKKAWNAQNAGAAAILVADDKIEPLTTMDTPEESGNTDYLENITIPSALITKSFGDKLKKAIDNGDMVNVNLDWTESLPHPDERVEYEFWTNSNDECGPKCDSQIDFIKSFKGAAQVLENKGYTQFTPHYITWYCPDSFILSKQCKSQCIPWEILCTDRT
;
A
#
# COMPACT_ATOMS: atom_id res chain seq x y z
N MET A 1 -0.48 -22.52 6.93
CA MET A 1 -0.45 -22.55 8.41
C MET A 1 -1.00 -21.22 8.92
N TYR A 2 -1.50 -21.17 10.16
CA TYR A 2 -2.16 -20.01 10.76
C TYR A 2 -1.45 -19.60 12.06
N GLU A 3 -1.29 -18.29 12.28
CA GLU A 3 -0.69 -17.71 13.50
C GLU A 3 -1.41 -16.45 13.97
N GLU A 4 -1.53 -16.28 15.29
CA GLU A 4 -2.06 -15.07 15.95
C GLU A 4 -0.95 -14.06 16.22
N GLY A 5 -0.92 -12.96 15.48
CA GLY A 5 0.02 -11.85 15.69
C GLY A 5 1.48 -12.16 15.28
N LEU A 6 2.12 -11.21 14.57
CA LEU A 6 3.50 -11.39 14.08
C LEU A 6 4.42 -10.26 14.54
N GLN A 7 4.64 -10.19 15.85
CA GLN A 7 5.44 -9.11 16.47
C GLN A 7 6.95 -9.41 16.54
N ASP A 8 7.40 -10.65 16.77
CA ASP A 8 8.83 -11.01 16.81
C ASP A 8 9.08 -12.39 16.18
N VAL A 9 9.97 -12.42 15.18
CA VAL A 9 10.38 -13.64 14.44
C VAL A 9 11.05 -14.66 15.37
N ARG A 10 11.65 -14.20 16.48
CA ARG A 10 12.36 -15.05 17.45
C ARG A 10 11.46 -15.99 18.27
N ARG A 11 10.14 -15.84 18.19
CA ARG A 11 9.19 -16.75 18.85
C ARG A 11 8.79 -17.95 17.99
N PHE A 12 9.16 -17.97 16.72
CA PHE A 12 8.80 -19.06 15.81
C PHE A 12 9.95 -20.07 15.73
N ASP A 13 9.85 -21.15 16.53
CA ASP A 13 10.73 -22.34 16.42
C ASP A 13 10.44 -23.19 15.16
N ILE A 14 9.62 -22.68 14.23
CA ILE A 14 9.22 -23.37 13.01
C ILE A 14 9.65 -22.56 11.79
N PRO A 15 10.70 -22.96 11.06
CA PRO A 15 11.01 -22.35 9.77
C PRO A 15 9.90 -22.68 8.77
N TYR A 16 9.22 -21.65 8.25
CA TYR A 16 8.15 -21.80 7.24
C TYR A 16 8.70 -22.10 5.83
N LYS A 17 10.02 -22.29 5.72
CA LYS A 17 10.73 -22.62 4.49
C LYS A 17 10.24 -23.96 3.94
N ALA A 18 9.63 -23.91 2.77
CA ALA A 18 9.21 -25.10 2.04
C ALA A 18 10.41 -26.03 1.76
N LYS A 19 10.16 -27.34 1.77
CA LYS A 19 11.18 -28.33 1.38
C LYS A 19 11.39 -28.25 -0.14
N PRO A 20 12.60 -28.53 -0.67
CA PRO A 20 12.81 -28.60 -2.11
C PRO A 20 11.81 -29.59 -2.74
N GLY A 21 11.02 -29.12 -3.71
CA GLY A 21 10.00 -29.90 -4.41
C GLY A 21 8.60 -29.89 -3.78
N SER A 22 8.38 -29.24 -2.63
CA SER A 22 7.02 -28.99 -2.11
C SER A 22 6.48 -27.64 -2.60
N LEU A 23 5.16 -27.47 -2.52
CA LEU A 23 4.55 -26.15 -2.77
C LEU A 23 5.09 -25.10 -1.79
N PRO A 24 5.20 -23.82 -2.21
CA PRO A 24 5.61 -22.74 -1.33
C PRO A 24 4.62 -22.56 -0.18
N THR A 25 5.13 -22.24 1.02
CA THR A 25 4.28 -22.05 2.21
C THR A 25 3.75 -20.62 2.27
N PHE A 26 2.43 -20.48 2.30
CA PHE A 26 1.78 -19.18 2.56
C PHE A 26 1.42 -19.07 4.05
N LEU A 27 1.64 -17.89 4.61
CA LEU A 27 1.36 -17.60 6.01
C LEU A 27 0.06 -16.79 6.12
N LEU A 28 -0.91 -17.30 6.90
CA LEU A 28 -2.15 -16.59 7.22
C LEU A 28 -2.02 -15.94 8.60
N VAL A 29 -2.19 -14.62 8.66
CA VAL A 29 -1.97 -13.80 9.86
C VAL A 29 -3.14 -12.86 10.06
N ASP A 30 -3.50 -12.56 11.30
CA ASP A 30 -4.53 -11.57 11.59
C ASP A 30 -4.02 -10.13 11.56
N ARG A 31 -4.91 -9.22 11.13
CA ARG A 31 -4.75 -7.77 11.25
C ARG A 31 -4.80 -7.37 12.73
N GLY A 32 -3.97 -6.41 13.10
CA GLY A 32 -3.78 -5.95 14.48
C GLY A 32 -2.31 -5.98 14.90
N ASP A 33 -2.02 -5.48 16.10
CA ASP A 33 -0.70 -5.48 16.78
C ASP A 33 0.44 -4.67 16.15
N CYS A 34 0.63 -4.73 14.84
CA CYS A 34 1.71 -4.06 14.10
C CYS A 34 1.31 -3.78 12.65
N PHE A 35 2.07 -2.91 11.98
CA PHE A 35 1.83 -2.51 10.59
C PHE A 35 1.91 -3.67 9.60
N PHE A 36 1.18 -3.56 8.49
CA PHE A 36 1.12 -4.57 7.43
C PHE A 36 2.51 -4.93 6.90
N THR A 37 3.32 -3.92 6.58
CA THR A 37 4.69 -4.07 6.07
C THR A 37 5.60 -4.76 7.09
N LYS A 38 5.42 -4.50 8.38
CA LYS A 38 6.17 -5.19 9.44
C LYS A 38 5.84 -6.69 9.50
N LYS A 39 4.56 -7.06 9.33
CA LYS A 39 4.14 -8.47 9.25
C LYS A 39 4.76 -9.16 8.04
N ALA A 40 4.75 -8.49 6.87
CA ALA A 40 5.38 -9.01 5.65
C ALA A 40 6.89 -9.22 5.82
N TRP A 41 7.59 -8.25 6.40
CA TRP A 41 9.02 -8.37 6.72
C TRP A 41 9.31 -9.55 7.65
N ASN A 42 8.52 -9.68 8.72
CA ASN A 42 8.70 -10.78 9.68
C ASN A 42 8.39 -12.14 9.05
N ALA A 43 7.33 -12.25 8.24
CA ALA A 43 6.97 -13.47 7.53
C ALA A 43 8.06 -13.90 6.52
N GLN A 44 8.64 -12.94 5.80
CA GLN A 44 9.77 -13.18 4.90
C GLN A 44 10.98 -13.75 5.66
N ASN A 45 11.34 -13.14 6.78
CA ASN A 45 12.46 -13.62 7.61
C ASN A 45 12.19 -15.00 8.22
N ALA A 46 10.93 -15.36 8.45
CA ALA A 46 10.52 -16.68 8.89
C ALA A 46 10.52 -17.73 7.75
N GLY A 47 10.78 -17.32 6.50
CA GLY A 47 10.89 -18.19 5.33
C GLY A 47 9.57 -18.48 4.62
N ALA A 48 8.51 -17.71 4.90
CA ALA A 48 7.27 -17.80 4.14
C ALA A 48 7.48 -17.33 2.69
N ALA A 49 6.73 -17.92 1.77
CA ALA A 49 6.78 -17.55 0.36
C ALA A 49 5.78 -16.43 -0.01
N ALA A 50 4.71 -16.29 0.77
CA ALA A 50 3.74 -15.21 0.67
C ALA A 50 3.02 -15.04 2.02
N ILE A 51 2.40 -13.88 2.24
CA ILE A 51 1.59 -13.59 3.42
C ILE A 51 0.17 -13.15 3.02
N LEU A 52 -0.81 -13.71 3.71
CA LEU A 52 -2.20 -13.29 3.70
C LEU A 52 -2.53 -12.68 5.05
N VAL A 53 -2.91 -11.41 5.08
CA VAL A 53 -3.35 -10.72 6.30
C VAL A 53 -4.87 -10.70 6.30
N ALA A 54 -5.50 -11.39 7.24
CA ALA A 54 -6.94 -11.39 7.41
C ALA A 54 -7.40 -10.19 8.22
N ASP A 55 -8.37 -9.45 7.69
CA ASP A 55 -8.98 -8.32 8.38
C ASP A 55 -9.62 -8.74 9.71
N ASP A 56 -9.59 -7.86 10.71
CA ASP A 56 -10.23 -8.06 12.01
C ASP A 56 -11.71 -7.64 11.99
N LYS A 57 -12.11 -6.86 10.97
CA LYS A 57 -13.47 -6.32 10.81
C LYS A 57 -14.12 -6.75 9.50
N ILE A 58 -15.45 -6.74 9.47
CA ILE A 58 -16.23 -6.93 8.24
C ILE A 58 -16.41 -5.55 7.61
N GLU A 59 -15.41 -5.12 6.85
CA GLU A 59 -15.39 -3.85 6.14
C GLU A 59 -14.84 -4.02 4.71
N PRO A 60 -15.08 -3.04 3.80
CA PRO A 60 -14.38 -3.02 2.52
C PRO A 60 -12.87 -3.00 2.74
N LEU A 61 -12.14 -3.80 1.96
CA LEU A 61 -10.68 -3.90 2.06
C LEU A 61 -10.06 -2.53 1.84
N THR A 62 -9.48 -1.98 2.91
CA THR A 62 -8.77 -0.70 2.87
C THR A 62 -7.39 -0.92 3.45
N THR A 63 -6.36 -0.76 2.62
CA THR A 63 -4.98 -0.79 3.07
C THR A 63 -4.67 0.52 3.76
N MET A 64 -4.63 0.52 5.11
CA MET A 64 -3.98 1.62 5.82
C MET A 64 -2.48 1.38 5.80
N ASP A 65 -1.84 1.81 4.72
CA ASP A 65 -0.39 1.92 4.66
C ASP A 65 -0.01 3.38 4.97
N THR A 66 -0.24 3.80 6.21
CA THR A 66 0.36 5.01 6.75
C THR A 66 1.54 4.57 7.60
N PRO A 67 2.79 4.64 7.08
CA PRO A 67 3.94 4.58 7.95
C PRO A 67 3.99 5.89 8.74
N GLU A 68 3.36 5.90 9.91
CA GLU A 68 3.60 6.91 10.95
C GLU A 68 4.88 6.61 11.74
N GLU A 69 5.59 5.51 11.44
CA GLU A 69 6.94 5.33 11.96
C GLU A 69 7.89 6.32 11.29
N SER A 70 8.19 7.39 12.01
CA SER A 70 9.36 8.26 11.82
C SER A 70 10.70 7.53 12.04
N GLY A 71 10.73 6.21 11.82
CA GLY A 71 11.81 5.30 12.13
C GLY A 71 12.08 4.33 10.98
N ASN A 72 13.38 4.07 10.79
CA ASN A 72 14.03 3.17 9.84
C ASN A 72 13.12 2.37 8.87
N THR A 73 12.80 2.98 7.73
CA THR A 73 12.04 2.41 6.62
C THR A 73 12.86 1.49 5.71
N ASP A 74 14.14 1.22 6.03
CA ASP A 74 15.05 0.44 5.18
C ASP A 74 14.53 -0.98 4.88
N TYR A 75 13.64 -1.51 5.72
CA TYR A 75 13.04 -2.83 5.48
C TYR A 75 11.94 -2.82 4.42
N LEU A 76 11.29 -1.68 4.14
CA LEU A 76 10.21 -1.58 3.15
C LEU A 76 10.69 -1.93 1.74
N GLU A 77 11.87 -1.44 1.37
CA GLU A 77 12.48 -1.73 0.06
C GLU A 77 12.94 -3.19 -0.09
N ASN A 78 13.06 -3.91 1.03
CA ASN A 78 13.60 -5.27 1.07
C ASN A 78 12.51 -6.35 1.20
N ILE A 79 11.22 -5.99 1.21
CA ILE A 79 10.13 -6.97 1.16
C ILE A 79 9.95 -7.45 -0.28
N THR A 80 10.12 -8.75 -0.49
CA THR A 80 10.08 -9.41 -1.80
C THR A 80 8.97 -10.45 -1.93
N ILE A 81 8.37 -10.87 -0.81
CA ILE A 81 7.27 -11.83 -0.82
C ILE A 81 5.94 -11.15 -1.17
N PRO A 82 5.08 -11.79 -1.98
CA PRO A 82 3.72 -11.32 -2.21
C PRO A 82 2.96 -11.19 -0.89
N SER A 83 2.31 -10.05 -0.71
CA SER A 83 1.61 -9.69 0.52
C SER A 83 0.21 -9.20 0.17
N ALA A 84 -0.84 -9.84 0.68
CA ALA A 84 -2.23 -9.49 0.37
C ALA A 84 -3.07 -9.32 1.64
N LEU A 85 -3.88 -8.28 1.68
CA LEU A 85 -4.95 -8.10 2.67
C LEU A 85 -6.21 -8.80 2.17
N ILE A 86 -6.81 -9.65 3.01
CA ILE A 86 -8.03 -10.40 2.68
C ILE A 86 -9.14 -10.11 3.68
N THR A 87 -10.39 -10.33 3.26
CA THR A 87 -11.54 -10.04 4.11
C THR A 87 -11.58 -10.97 5.32
N LYS A 88 -12.11 -10.48 6.45
CA LYS A 88 -12.34 -11.30 7.63
C LYS A 88 -13.10 -12.59 7.31
N SER A 89 -14.16 -12.48 6.52
CA SER A 89 -15.02 -13.64 6.18
C SER A 89 -14.29 -14.69 5.35
N PHE A 90 -13.34 -14.30 4.50
CA PHE A 90 -12.49 -15.23 3.76
C PHE A 90 -11.41 -15.82 4.67
N GLY A 91 -10.75 -14.99 5.47
CA GLY A 91 -9.77 -15.44 6.47
C GLY A 91 -10.35 -16.49 7.43
N ASP A 92 -11.54 -16.24 8.00
CA ASP A 92 -12.24 -17.17 8.90
C ASP A 92 -12.54 -18.52 8.23
N LYS A 93 -12.83 -18.54 6.91
CA LYS A 93 -13.04 -19.79 6.16
C LYS A 93 -11.74 -20.55 5.98
N LEU A 94 -10.65 -19.86 5.65
CA LEU A 94 -9.33 -20.48 5.51
C LEU A 94 -8.86 -21.08 6.85
N LYS A 95 -9.02 -20.34 7.96
CA LYS A 95 -8.69 -20.84 9.30
C LYS A 95 -9.46 -22.12 9.62
N LYS A 96 -10.79 -22.11 9.43
CA LYS A 96 -11.62 -23.30 9.67
C LYS A 96 -11.18 -24.50 8.84
N ALA A 97 -10.84 -24.31 7.56
CA ALA A 97 -10.34 -25.40 6.72
C ALA A 97 -8.99 -25.94 7.23
N ILE A 98 -8.07 -25.05 7.63
CA ILE A 98 -6.78 -25.44 8.21
C ILE A 98 -6.98 -26.20 9.53
N ASP A 99 -7.87 -25.73 10.42
CA ASP A 99 -8.16 -26.35 11.71
C ASP A 99 -8.80 -27.74 11.57
N ASN A 100 -9.59 -27.94 10.50
CA ASN A 100 -10.17 -29.22 10.14
C ASN A 100 -9.14 -30.22 9.57
N GLY A 101 -7.90 -29.78 9.32
CA GLY A 101 -6.84 -30.59 8.73
C GLY A 101 -6.88 -30.67 7.20
N ASP A 102 -7.69 -29.83 6.54
CA ASP A 102 -7.76 -29.77 5.09
C ASP A 102 -6.50 -29.12 4.50
N MET A 103 -6.02 -29.64 3.38
CA MET A 103 -4.98 -28.98 2.60
C MET A 103 -5.59 -27.81 1.83
N VAL A 104 -5.18 -26.59 2.18
CA VAL A 104 -5.64 -25.37 1.53
C VAL A 104 -4.60 -24.89 0.52
N ASN A 105 -4.95 -24.94 -0.76
CA ASN A 105 -4.15 -24.37 -1.85
C ASN A 105 -4.68 -22.99 -2.21
N VAL A 106 -3.78 -22.00 -2.21
CA VAL A 106 -4.09 -20.61 -2.60
C VAL A 106 -3.27 -20.28 -3.84
N ASN A 107 -3.95 -19.74 -4.85
CA ASN A 107 -3.29 -19.12 -5.98
C ASN A 107 -3.43 -17.60 -5.84
N LEU A 108 -2.31 -16.89 -5.92
CA LEU A 108 -2.32 -15.43 -6.01
C LEU A 108 -2.11 -15.08 -7.48
N ASP A 109 -3.15 -14.54 -8.08
CA ASP A 109 -3.14 -14.10 -9.46
C ASP A 109 -3.35 -12.60 -9.51
N TRP A 110 -2.35 -11.90 -10.04
CA TRP A 110 -2.34 -10.46 -10.25
C TRP A 110 -2.32 -10.11 -11.73
N THR A 111 -2.53 -11.07 -12.64
CA THR A 111 -2.64 -10.75 -14.08
C THR A 111 -3.85 -9.88 -14.37
N GLU A 112 -4.94 -9.98 -13.59
CA GLU A 112 -6.11 -9.09 -13.72
C GLU A 112 -5.91 -7.70 -13.09
N SER A 113 -4.96 -7.54 -12.16
CA SER A 113 -4.57 -6.22 -11.62
C SER A 113 -3.87 -5.35 -12.66
N LEU A 114 -3.51 -5.94 -13.80
CA LEU A 114 -3.19 -5.26 -15.03
C LEU A 114 -4.38 -5.48 -15.97
N PRO A 115 -5.47 -4.68 -15.86
CA PRO A 115 -6.54 -4.77 -16.83
C PRO A 115 -5.93 -4.60 -18.22
N HIS A 116 -6.06 -5.63 -19.06
CA HIS A 116 -5.55 -5.64 -20.44
C HIS A 116 -6.68 -5.48 -21.47
N PRO A 117 -7.54 -4.43 -21.43
CA PRO A 117 -8.45 -4.21 -22.55
C PRO A 117 -7.68 -3.83 -23.83
N ASP A 118 -6.46 -3.28 -23.72
CA ASP A 118 -5.67 -2.77 -24.85
C ASP A 118 -4.12 -2.81 -24.67
N GLU A 119 -3.59 -3.73 -23.85
CA GLU A 119 -2.14 -3.90 -23.60
C GLU A 119 -1.43 -2.67 -22.98
N ARG A 120 -2.17 -1.71 -22.40
CA ARG A 120 -1.61 -0.53 -21.73
C ARG A 120 -1.81 -0.56 -20.21
N VAL A 121 -0.90 0.09 -19.49
CA VAL A 121 -1.03 0.30 -18.04
C VAL A 121 -1.65 1.67 -17.79
N GLU A 122 -2.87 1.68 -17.26
CA GLU A 122 -3.54 2.91 -16.80
C GLU A 122 -3.02 3.27 -15.40
N TYR A 123 -2.60 4.52 -15.21
CA TYR A 123 -2.19 5.00 -13.89
C TYR A 123 -2.64 6.43 -13.63
N GLU A 124 -3.03 6.67 -12.39
CA GLU A 124 -3.47 7.97 -11.90
C GLU A 124 -2.43 8.56 -10.96
N PHE A 125 -2.26 9.89 -11.01
CA PHE A 125 -1.38 10.58 -10.08
C PHE A 125 -2.11 11.74 -9.42
N TRP A 126 -2.30 11.63 -8.10
CA TRP A 126 -2.96 12.63 -7.28
C TRP A 126 -1.93 13.50 -6.58
N THR A 127 -1.93 14.80 -6.89
CA THR A 127 -1.00 15.79 -6.33
C THR A 127 -1.76 17.03 -5.87
N ASN A 128 -1.08 17.94 -5.17
CA ASN A 128 -1.65 19.20 -4.67
C ASN A 128 -0.58 20.30 -4.77
N SER A 129 -0.95 21.53 -4.40
CA SER A 129 -0.05 22.68 -4.43
C SER A 129 0.82 22.85 -3.18
N ASN A 130 0.73 21.94 -2.21
CA ASN A 130 1.47 22.05 -0.96
C ASN A 130 2.86 21.46 -1.16
N ASP A 131 3.81 22.33 -1.50
CA ASP A 131 5.22 21.96 -1.71
C ASP A 131 6.09 22.21 -0.47
N GLU A 132 5.51 22.80 0.61
CA GLU A 132 6.25 23.30 1.78
C GLU A 132 5.86 22.56 3.08
N CYS A 133 5.75 21.22 3.05
CA CYS A 133 5.43 20.40 4.23
C CYS A 133 6.61 19.57 4.79
N GLY A 134 7.84 19.87 4.37
CA GLY A 134 9.06 19.16 4.82
C GLY A 134 9.32 17.85 4.06
N PRO A 135 10.01 16.86 4.68
CA PRO A 135 10.53 15.67 3.97
C PRO A 135 9.48 14.84 3.21
N LYS A 136 8.20 14.91 3.62
CA LYS A 136 7.10 14.26 2.91
C LYS A 136 6.83 14.92 1.56
N CYS A 137 6.78 16.25 1.52
CA CYS A 137 6.63 17.02 0.28
C CYS A 137 7.87 16.88 -0.60
N ASP A 138 9.07 16.91 0.00
CA ASP A 138 10.32 16.70 -0.74
C ASP A 138 10.31 15.35 -1.47
N SER A 139 9.93 14.28 -0.78
CA SER A 139 9.80 12.93 -1.38
C SER A 139 8.78 12.88 -2.53
N GLN A 140 7.64 13.56 -2.41
CA GLN A 140 6.64 13.63 -3.47
C GLN A 140 7.16 14.38 -4.70
N ILE A 141 7.80 15.53 -4.48
CA ILE A 141 8.39 16.35 -5.55
C ILE A 141 9.52 15.58 -6.25
N ASP A 142 10.37 14.87 -5.50
CA ASP A 142 11.47 14.10 -6.06
C ASP A 142 10.98 12.88 -6.85
N PHE A 143 9.88 12.24 -6.43
CA PHE A 143 9.21 11.23 -7.26
C PHE A 143 8.74 11.82 -8.60
N ILE A 144 8.05 12.96 -8.59
CA ILE A 144 7.58 13.62 -9.82
C ILE A 144 8.75 13.93 -10.76
N LYS A 145 9.83 14.50 -10.21
CA LYS A 145 11.03 14.85 -10.98
C LYS A 145 11.72 13.63 -11.58
N SER A 146 11.90 12.57 -10.80
CA SER A 146 12.60 11.35 -11.22
C SER A 146 11.76 10.52 -12.20
N PHE A 147 10.45 10.41 -11.97
CA PHE A 147 9.55 9.61 -12.78
C PHE A 147 9.21 10.27 -14.13
N LYS A 148 9.28 11.61 -14.22
CA LYS A 148 8.96 12.37 -15.45
C LYS A 148 9.57 11.78 -16.73
N GLY A 149 10.85 11.42 -16.70
CA GLY A 149 11.53 10.87 -17.88
C GLY A 149 10.97 9.50 -18.29
N ALA A 150 10.75 8.61 -17.32
CA ALA A 150 10.16 7.30 -17.56
C ALA A 150 8.72 7.43 -18.08
N ALA A 151 7.90 8.26 -17.43
CA ALA A 151 6.53 8.55 -17.83
C ALA A 151 6.45 9.04 -19.28
N GLN A 152 7.29 10.00 -19.67
CA GLN A 152 7.34 10.49 -21.05
C GLN A 152 7.65 9.40 -22.07
N VAL A 153 8.59 8.50 -21.75
CA VAL A 153 8.96 7.40 -22.65
C VAL A 153 7.82 6.37 -22.75
N LEU A 154 7.18 6.05 -21.64
CA LEU A 154 6.09 5.06 -21.58
C LEU A 154 4.84 5.55 -22.32
N GLU A 155 4.43 6.80 -22.11
CA GLU A 155 3.30 7.43 -22.81
C GLU A 155 3.57 7.56 -24.32
N ASN A 156 4.75 8.06 -24.71
CA ASN A 156 5.09 8.24 -26.13
C ASN A 156 5.17 6.92 -26.90
N LYS A 157 5.49 5.81 -26.22
CA LYS A 157 5.50 4.47 -26.82
C LYS A 157 4.14 3.78 -26.75
N GLY A 158 3.14 4.40 -26.14
CA GLY A 158 1.79 3.86 -26.00
C GLY A 158 1.69 2.69 -25.03
N TYR A 159 2.62 2.55 -24.07
CA TYR A 159 2.59 1.48 -23.06
C TYR A 159 1.75 1.84 -21.84
N THR A 160 1.50 3.12 -21.62
CA THR A 160 0.74 3.61 -20.48
C THR A 160 -0.34 4.59 -20.94
N GLN A 161 -1.31 4.82 -20.05
CA GLN A 161 -2.26 5.92 -20.16
C GLN A 161 -2.30 6.67 -18.83
N PHE A 162 -1.82 7.91 -18.86
CA PHE A 162 -1.69 8.74 -17.68
C PHE A 162 -2.89 9.66 -17.45
N THR A 163 -3.45 9.62 -16.24
CA THR A 163 -4.50 10.56 -15.80
C THR A 163 -4.02 11.38 -14.59
N PRO A 164 -3.68 12.67 -14.75
CA PRO A 164 -3.32 13.53 -13.63
C PRO A 164 -4.55 14.02 -12.87
N HIS A 165 -4.46 14.02 -11.55
CA HIS A 165 -5.40 14.65 -10.64
C HIS A 165 -4.69 15.69 -9.78
N TYR A 166 -5.20 16.92 -9.79
CA TYR A 166 -4.67 18.01 -8.99
C TYR A 166 -5.71 18.46 -7.97
N ILE A 167 -5.43 18.23 -6.69
CA ILE A 167 -6.27 18.65 -5.57
C ILE A 167 -6.01 20.13 -5.33
N THR A 168 -7.00 20.95 -5.67
CA THR A 168 -7.00 22.38 -5.39
C THR A 168 -7.74 22.64 -4.08
N TRP A 169 -7.18 23.48 -3.21
CA TRP A 169 -7.92 24.02 -2.08
C TRP A 169 -8.57 25.34 -2.46
N TYR A 170 -9.74 25.62 -1.89
CA TYR A 170 -10.46 26.88 -2.05
C TYR A 170 -10.95 27.39 -0.70
N CYS A 171 -11.03 28.71 -0.54
CA CYS A 171 -11.69 29.30 0.61
C CYS A 171 -13.21 29.28 0.47
N PRO A 172 -13.94 28.69 1.43
CA PRO A 172 -15.38 28.88 1.49
C PRO A 172 -15.73 30.36 1.70
N ASP A 173 -16.85 30.82 1.12
CA ASP A 173 -17.27 32.23 1.15
C ASP A 173 -17.30 32.83 2.56
N SER A 174 -17.69 32.03 3.55
CA SER A 174 -17.75 32.42 4.96
C SER A 174 -16.38 32.75 5.58
N PHE A 175 -15.28 32.30 4.97
CA PHE A 175 -13.91 32.45 5.49
C PHE A 175 -12.98 33.26 4.59
N ILE A 176 -13.48 33.84 3.47
CA ILE A 176 -12.69 34.66 2.54
C ILE A 176 -11.95 35.81 3.23
N LEU A 177 -12.55 36.41 4.26
CA LEU A 177 -11.95 37.53 4.98
C LEU A 177 -10.95 37.12 6.07
N SER A 178 -10.84 35.81 6.37
CA SER A 178 -9.92 35.30 7.37
C SER A 178 -8.46 35.57 6.98
N LYS A 179 -7.60 35.71 8.00
CA LYS A 179 -6.16 35.88 7.77
C LYS A 179 -5.56 34.71 6.99
N GLN A 180 -5.99 33.50 7.33
CA GLN A 180 -5.51 32.26 6.71
C GLN A 180 -5.83 32.24 5.22
N CYS A 181 -7.09 32.50 4.85
CA CYS A 181 -7.50 32.60 3.46
C CYS A 181 -6.70 33.65 2.67
N LYS A 182 -6.59 34.87 3.21
CA LYS A 182 -5.85 35.96 2.55
C LYS A 182 -4.36 35.69 2.40
N SER A 183 -3.77 34.88 3.29
CA SER A 183 -2.36 34.49 3.20
C SER A 183 -2.10 33.32 2.27
N GLN A 184 -3.12 32.52 1.97
CA GLN A 184 -3.00 31.24 1.27
C GLN A 184 -3.60 31.27 -0.14
N CYS A 185 -4.41 32.27 -0.48
CA CYS A 185 -5.14 32.31 -1.75
C CYS A 185 -4.79 33.54 -2.59
N ILE A 186 -4.77 33.35 -3.91
CA ILE A 186 -4.53 34.43 -4.86
C ILE A 186 -5.76 35.35 -4.90
N PRO A 187 -5.60 36.68 -4.78
CA PRO A 187 -6.72 37.61 -4.91
C PRO A 187 -7.36 37.46 -6.29
N TRP A 188 -8.70 37.32 -6.33
CA TRP A 188 -9.53 37.15 -7.54
C TRP A 188 -9.53 35.76 -8.19
N GLU A 189 -8.80 34.79 -7.63
CA GLU A 189 -8.85 33.38 -8.04
C GLU A 189 -9.33 32.50 -6.89
N ILE A 190 -9.94 31.36 -7.23
CA ILE A 190 -10.49 30.38 -6.26
C ILE A 190 -9.38 29.47 -5.70
N LEU A 191 -8.15 29.63 -6.19
CA LEU A 191 -7.01 28.74 -5.93
C LEU A 191 -6.21 29.18 -4.71
N CYS A 192 -5.95 28.22 -3.83
CA CYS A 192 -5.20 28.42 -2.61
C CYS A 192 -4.12 27.36 -2.41
N THR A 193 -3.02 27.76 -1.80
CA THR A 193 -1.96 26.88 -1.32
C THR A 193 -2.25 26.47 0.13
N ASP A 194 -2.42 25.17 0.38
CA ASP A 194 -2.57 24.67 1.75
C ASP A 194 -1.22 24.77 2.48
N ARG A 195 -1.06 25.81 3.32
CA ARG A 195 0.04 25.88 4.29
C ARG A 195 -0.49 25.36 5.61
N THR A 196 -0.17 24.10 5.92
CA THR A 196 -0.34 23.52 7.26
C THR A 196 0.68 24.07 8.23
#